data_AF-A0A3C0ZGV5-F1
#
_entry.id   AF-A0A3C0ZGV5-F1
#
_cell.length_a   1.000
_cell.length_b   1.000
_cell.length_c   1.000
_cell.angle_alpha   90.00
_cell.angle_beta   90.00
_cell.angle_gamma   90.00
#
_symmetry.space_group_name_H-M   'P 1'
#
loop_
_entity.id
_entity.type
_entity.pdbx_description
1 polymer ?
#
loop_
_entity_poly.entity_id
_entity_poly.type
_entity_poly.pdbx_seq_one_letter_code
_entity_poly.pdbx_strand_id
1 'polypeptide(L)' 'IPAGHALRLGVKGGGCSGMTYVLAFDEKPRFGDEIYEIEGITVYVDPKSMFYLSGTTLDFSDGLNGKG' A
#
# COMPACT_ATOMS: atom_id res chain seq x y z
N ILE A 1 10.41 4.77 -6.77
CA ILE A 1 10.18 5.36 -5.43
C ILE A 1 11.19 6.47 -5.24
N PRO A 2 10.80 7.68 -4.79
CA PRO A 2 11.75 8.76 -4.53
C PRO A 2 12.84 8.30 -3.56
N ALA A 3 14.07 8.81 -3.72
CA ALA A 3 15.16 8.47 -2.81
C ALA A 3 14.78 8.84 -1.36
N GLY A 4 15.01 7.92 -0.42
CA GLY A 4 14.66 8.10 0.99
C GLY A 4 13.17 7.93 1.32
N HIS A 5 12.34 7.48 0.38
CA HIS A 5 10.94 7.16 0.62
C HIS A 5 10.71 5.65 0.56
N ALA A 6 9.68 5.20 1.26
CA ALA A 6 9.15 3.84 1.22
C ALA A 6 7.74 3.87 0.62
N LEU A 7 7.30 2.72 0.08
CA LEU A 7 5.94 2.55 -0.40
C LEU A 7 5.00 2.36 0.80
N ARG A 8 3.89 3.09 0.88
CA ARG A 8 2.82 2.79 1.83
C ARG A 8 1.67 2.11 1.09
N LEU A 9 1.24 0.97 1.61
CA LEU A 9 0.06 0.25 1.16
C LEU A 9 -1.05 0.35 2.20
N GLY A 10 -2.22 0.80 1.76
CA GLY A 10 -3.42 0.86 2.59
C GLY A 10 -4.68 0.40 1.85
N VAL A 11 -5.75 0.17 2.60
CA VAL A 11 -7.08 -0.08 2.04
C VAL A 11 -8.01 1.02 2.53
N LYS A 12 -8.73 1.64 1.59
CA LYS A 12 -9.74 2.65 1.88
C LYS A 12 -11.10 2.14 1.39
N GLY A 13 -12.12 2.26 2.24
CA GLY A 13 -13.50 1.99 1.83
C GLY A 13 -13.96 3.03 0.80
N GLY A 14 -14.34 2.58 -0.40
CA GLY A 14 -14.73 3.43 -1.51
C GLY A 14 -16.14 3.11 -2.02
N GLY A 15 -17.10 3.99 -1.70
CA GLY A 15 -18.43 4.01 -2.32
C GLY A 15 -19.28 2.74 -2.12
N CYS A 16 -20.42 2.68 -2.83
CA CYS A 16 -21.52 1.75 -2.58
C CYS A 16 -21.20 0.25 -2.82
N SER A 17 -20.00 -0.11 -3.29
CA SER A 17 -19.72 -1.47 -3.77
C SER A 17 -18.28 -1.98 -3.64
N GLY A 18 -17.33 -1.31 -2.96
CA GLY A 18 -15.97 -1.87 -2.91
C GLY A 18 -14.95 -1.25 -1.97
N MET A 19 -13.93 -2.06 -1.65
CA MET A 19 -12.70 -1.62 -1.02
C MET A 19 -11.69 -1.23 -2.11
N THR A 20 -10.97 -0.13 -1.93
CA THR A 20 -9.95 0.35 -2.87
C THR A 20 -8.58 0.32 -2.20
N TYR A 21 -7.59 -0.23 -2.90
CA TYR A 21 -6.19 -0.16 -2.45
C TYR A 21 -5.64 1.25 -2.69
N VAL A 22 -4.90 1.76 -1.72
CA VAL A 22 -4.25 3.06 -1.78
C VAL A 22 -2.75 2.85 -1.67
N LEU A 23 -2.03 3.36 -2.65
CA LEU A 23 -0.57 3.40 -2.67
C LEU A 23 -0.14 4.85 -2.44
N ALA A 24 0.78 5.05 -1.50
CA ALA A 24 1.39 6.34 -1.23
C ALA A 24 2.91 6.18 -1.03
N PHE A 25 3.64 7.29 -0.97
CA PHE A 25 5.05 7.29 -0.60
C PHE A 25 5.21 8.07 0.70
N ASP A 26 5.93 7.50 1.66
CA ASP A 26 6.24 8.15 2.93
C ASP A 26 7.74 8.04 3.22
N GLU A 27 8.32 9.09 3.81
CA GLU A 27 9.73 9.12 4.21
C GLU A 27 10.00 8.28 5.48
N LYS A 28 8.98 8.10 6.33
CA LYS A 28 9.11 7.46 7.64
C LYS A 28 7.90 6.57 7.95
N PRO A 29 8.10 5.47 8.70
CA PRO A 29 6.99 4.67 9.20
C PRO A 29 6.19 5.47 10.22
N ARG A 30 4.89 5.22 10.28
CA ARG A 30 3.98 5.73 11.30
C ARG A 30 3.89 4.74 12.44
N PHE A 31 3.40 5.22 13.58
CA PHE A 31 3.22 4.36 14.75
C PHE A 31 2.25 3.22 14.46
N GLY A 32 2.72 1.99 14.66
CA GLY A 32 1.93 0.77 14.44
C GLY A 32 1.95 0.26 13.00
N ASP A 33 2.69 0.90 12.08
CA ASP A 33 2.93 0.33 10.76
C ASP A 33 3.73 -0.95 10.85
N GLU A 34 3.35 -1.92 10.03
CA GLU A 34 4.21 -3.05 9.74
C GLU A 34 5.15 -2.69 8.59
N ILE A 35 6.43 -2.99 8.77
CA ILE A 35 7.49 -2.69 7.81
C ILE A 35 7.89 -4.00 7.15
N TYR A 36 7.77 -4.02 5.83
CA TYR A 36 8.16 -5.13 4.99
C TYR A 36 9.28 -4.71 4.05
N GLU A 37 10.16 -5.64 3.72
CA GLU A 37 11.14 -5.47 2.66
C GLU A 37 10.84 -6.47 1.55
N ILE A 38 10.40 -5.96 0.41
CA ILE A 38 9.96 -6.76 -0.73
C ILE A 38 10.83 -6.36 -1.92
N GLU A 39 11.64 -7.30 -2.43
CA GLU A 39 12.53 -7.05 -3.58
C GLU A 39 13.45 -5.81 -3.40
N GLY A 40 13.91 -5.56 -2.17
CA GLY A 40 14.76 -4.40 -1.84
C GLY A 40 14.00 -3.07 -1.71
N ILE A 41 12.67 -3.11 -1.73
CA ILE A 41 11.79 -1.97 -1.49
C ILE A 41 11.23 -2.07 -0.07
N THR A 42 11.39 -0.99 0.70
CA THR A 42 10.70 -0.85 1.98
C THR A 42 9.22 -0.52 1.74
N VAL A 43 8.33 -1.29 2.37
CA VAL A 43 6.88 -1.14 2.31
C VAL A 43 6.32 -0.96 3.71
N TYR A 44 5.52 0.07 3.93
CA TYR A 44 4.79 0.33 5.17
C TYR A 44 3.33 -0.05 4.99
N VAL A 45 2.78 -0.83 5.91
CA VAL A 45 1.38 -1.26 5.86
C VAL A 45 0.67 -0.82 7.13
N ASP A 46 -0.40 -0.05 6.97
CA ASP A 46 -1.23 0.36 8.11
C ASP A 46 -1.90 -0.88 8.74
N PRO A 47 -1.96 -1.02 10.07
CA PRO A 47 -2.48 -2.22 10.73
C PRO A 47 -3.98 -2.44 10.47
N LYS A 48 -4.73 -1.38 10.15
CA LYS A 48 -6.13 -1.50 9.69
C LYS A 48 -6.26 -2.18 8.33
N SER A 49 -5.27 -1.97 7.46
CA SER A 49 -5.22 -2.52 6.11
C SER A 49 -4.75 -3.97 6.11
N MET A 50 -3.92 -4.36 7.09
CA MET A 50 -3.45 -5.75 7.25
C MET A 50 -4.59 -6.78 7.28
N PHE A 51 -5.71 -6.46 7.94
CA PHE A 51 -6.88 -7.35 7.97
C PHE A 51 -7.46 -7.65 6.58
N TYR A 52 -7.36 -6.68 5.66
CA TYR A 52 -7.87 -6.82 4.30
C TYR A 52 -6.82 -7.36 3.33
N LEU A 53 -5.54 -7.26 3.69
CA LEU A 53 -4.40 -7.70 2.88
C LEU A 53 -3.95 -9.13 3.22
N SER A 54 -4.28 -9.63 4.41
CA SER A 54 -3.96 -11.00 4.83
C SER A 54 -4.62 -12.02 3.89
N GLY A 55 -3.80 -12.72 3.10
CA GLY A 55 -4.24 -13.69 2.09
C GLY A 55 -4.47 -13.12 0.69
N THR A 56 -4.21 -11.82 0.46
CA THR A 56 -4.30 -11.20 -0.87
C THR A 56 -2.91 -11.11 -1.50
N THR A 57 -2.76 -11.60 -2.72
CA THR A 57 -1.60 -11.30 -3.57
C THR A 57 -1.89 -10.01 -4.33
N LEU A 58 -1.15 -8.95 -4.00
CA LEU A 58 -1.22 -7.70 -4.76
C LEU A 58 -0.30 -7.82 -5.98
N ASP A 59 -0.88 -8.03 -7.15
CA ASP A 59 -0.13 -7.99 -8.41
C ASP A 59 -0.16 -6.55 -8.94
N PHE A 60 0.97 -5.85 -8.85
CA PHE A 60 1.11 -4.50 -9.39
C PHE A 60 1.49 -4.62 -10.88
N SER A 61 0.50 -4.46 -11.76
CA SER A 61 0.76 -4.24 -13.18
C SER A 61 0.78 -2.73 -13.45
N ASP A 62 1.87 -2.23 -14.04
CA ASP A 62 2.01 -0.86 -14.57
C ASP A 62 1.14 -0.70 -15.83
N GLY A 63 -0.16 -0.93 -15.67
CA GLY A 63 -1.17 -0.62 -16.65
C GLY A 63 -1.27 0.88 -16.74
N LEU A 64 -0.45 1.49 -17.60
CA LEU A 64 -0.71 2.75 -18.30
C LEU A 64 -2.21 3.01 -18.42
N ASN A 65 -2.81 3.68 -17.43
CA ASN A 65 -4.09 4.39 -17.48
C ASN A 65 -4.33 5.08 -16.14
N GLY A 66 -3.83 6.31 -16.05
CA GLY A 66 -4.27 7.22 -15.01
C GLY A 66 -5.78 7.44 -15.04
N LYS A 67 -6.31 7.76 -13.85
CA LYS A 67 -7.71 8.09 -13.52
C LYS A 67 -8.64 6.89 -13.37
N GLY A 68 -8.95 6.61 -12.10
CA GLY A 68 -10.06 5.78 -11.63
C GLY A 68 -10.05 5.73 -10.12
#